data_AF-A0A7S3Q6R5-F1
#
_entry.id   AF-A0A7S3Q6R5-F1
#
_cell.length_a   1.000
_cell.length_b   1.000
_cell.length_c   1.000
_cell.angle_alpha   90.00
_cell.angle_beta   90.00
_cell.angle_gamma   90.00
#
_symmetry.space_group_name_H-M   'P 1'
#
loop_
_entity.id
_entity.type
_entity.pdbx_description
1 polymer ?
#
loop_
_entity_poly.entity_id
_entity_poly.type
_entity_poly.pdbx_seq_one_letter_code
_entity_poly.pdbx_strand_id
1 'polypeptide(L)'
;MGGALPDQPIGRQSKAQKYFMLFKDVYSTILLIFCTVIVSASIFDRNTKVAEASHPAVAYVILWLVLIWLSMVEGGQASLVGLPPIDMNLYKDSHVTAHKIMKVVNTGDNLDRYLMGRQFMVLALVFVENLCGHTDDSTRSVLGLPIWVNKIFFDTGLGIFFMTAMIGKISAQVNASRCMLDYVNNWFAYFTFQVARLIEFSGLLHCCYPVQMIFAKLSGQPLESKDAPRTTNQTIFFWFRVLMSTVILAFSFAVTLSALFQEKTTMWEGVPPVVSVILFFAFMAVVGMLEGMQIAFFAVAKMS
;
A
#
# COMPACT_ATOMS: atom_id res chain seq x y z
N MET A 1 45.69 -8.99 -2.88
CA MET A 1 45.40 -9.32 -4.29
C MET A 1 43.90 -9.48 -4.43
N GLY A 2 43.19 -8.36 -4.57
CA GLY A 2 41.73 -8.33 -4.72
C GLY A 2 41.37 -8.41 -6.19
N GLY A 3 40.78 -9.52 -6.61
CA GLY A 3 40.23 -9.66 -7.95
C GLY A 3 39.01 -8.77 -8.08
N ALA A 4 39.12 -7.73 -8.90
CA ALA A 4 37.97 -6.99 -9.39
C ALA A 4 37.04 -7.96 -10.16
N LEU A 5 35.77 -8.03 -9.75
CA LEU A 5 34.73 -8.64 -10.56
C LEU A 5 34.68 -7.89 -11.91
N PRO A 6 34.69 -8.59 -13.05
CA PRO A 6 34.66 -7.93 -14.34
C PRO A 6 33.29 -7.25 -14.54
N ASP A 7 33.32 -5.97 -14.91
CA ASP A 7 32.17 -5.23 -15.43
C ASP A 7 31.50 -6.07 -16.53
N GLN A 8 30.31 -6.60 -16.24
CA GLN A 8 29.53 -7.27 -17.27
C GLN A 8 29.15 -6.23 -18.35
N PRO A 9 29.44 -6.49 -19.63
CA PRO A 9 29.04 -5.58 -20.69
C PRO A 9 27.52 -5.50 -20.75
N ILE A 10 26.97 -4.29 -20.65
CA ILE A 10 25.56 -3.99 -20.93
C ILE A 10 25.26 -4.56 -22.32
N GLY A 11 24.61 -5.73 -22.35
CA GLY A 11 24.36 -6.47 -23.58
C GLY A 11 23.67 -5.58 -24.60
N ARG A 12 24.22 -5.50 -25.81
CA ARG A 12 23.65 -4.75 -26.94
C ARG A 12 22.23 -5.27 -27.21
N GLN A 13 21.22 -4.63 -26.64
CA GLN A 13 19.82 -5.02 -26.85
C GLN A 13 19.52 -5.08 -28.35
N SER A 14 19.00 -6.23 -28.80
CA SER A 14 18.57 -6.41 -30.18
C SER A 14 17.56 -5.33 -30.55
N LYS A 15 17.56 -4.85 -31.81
CA LYS A 15 16.56 -3.87 -32.29
C LYS A 15 15.14 -4.36 -31.98
N ALA A 16 14.88 -5.66 -32.10
CA ALA A 16 13.59 -6.26 -31.78
C ALA A 16 13.21 -6.10 -30.29
N GLN A 17 14.16 -6.26 -29.37
CA GLN A 17 13.91 -6.06 -27.93
C GLN A 17 13.59 -4.59 -27.62
N LYS A 18 14.30 -3.65 -28.27
CA LYS A 18 14.02 -2.21 -28.11
C LYS A 18 12.63 -1.84 -28.61
N TYR A 19 12.24 -2.31 -29.79
CA TYR A 19 10.89 -2.06 -30.32
C TYR A 19 9.79 -2.69 -29.44
N PHE A 20 10.05 -3.88 -28.91
CA PHE A 20 9.11 -4.54 -28.00
C PHE A 20 8.95 -3.79 -26.67
N MET A 21 10.03 -3.28 -26.09
CA MET A 21 9.98 -2.44 -24.89
C MET A 21 9.24 -1.13 -25.17
N LEU A 22 9.57 -0.45 -26.27
CA LEU A 22 8.89 0.78 -26.65
C LEU A 22 7.37 0.57 -26.84
N PHE A 23 6.98 -0.53 -27.48
CA PHE A 23 5.57 -0.89 -27.63
C PHE A 23 4.87 -1.05 -26.28
N LYS A 24 5.49 -1.76 -25.33
CA LYS A 24 4.96 -1.94 -23.97
C LYS A 24 4.81 -0.62 -23.23
N ASP A 25 5.82 0.25 -23.31
CA ASP A 25 5.81 1.55 -22.64
C ASP A 25 4.71 2.45 -23.20
N VAL A 26 4.55 2.48 -24.52
CA VAL A 26 3.49 3.24 -25.20
C VAL A 26 2.10 2.69 -24.84
N TYR A 27 1.90 1.37 -24.93
CA TYR A 27 0.64 0.73 -24.58
C TYR A 27 0.24 1.01 -23.12
N SER A 28 1.19 0.83 -22.20
CA SER A 28 1.00 1.09 -20.76
C SER A 28 0.63 2.55 -20.51
N THR A 29 1.32 3.49 -21.17
CA THR A 29 1.05 4.93 -21.04
C THR A 29 -0.34 5.29 -21.57
N ILE A 30 -0.73 4.76 -22.74
CA ILE A 30 -2.06 4.97 -23.31
C ILE A 30 -3.14 4.42 -22.39
N LEU A 31 -2.94 3.22 -21.84
CA LEU A 31 -3.88 2.60 -20.91
C LEU A 31 -4.05 3.47 -19.66
N LEU A 32 -2.97 4.01 -19.10
CA LEU A 32 -3.04 4.89 -17.94
C LEU A 32 -3.81 6.19 -18.24
N ILE A 33 -3.51 6.84 -19.37
CA ILE A 33 -4.22 8.05 -19.80
C ILE A 33 -5.70 7.76 -19.96
N PHE A 34 -6.03 6.66 -20.62
CA PHE A 34 -7.40 6.21 -20.81
C PHE A 34 -8.12 5.99 -19.46
N CYS A 35 -7.54 5.19 -18.54
CA CYS A 35 -8.08 4.97 -17.20
C CYS A 35 -8.28 6.27 -16.43
N THR A 36 -7.32 7.20 -16.52
CA THR A 36 -7.41 8.50 -15.86
C THR A 36 -8.57 9.33 -16.40
N VAL A 37 -8.76 9.35 -17.72
CA VAL A 37 -9.84 10.08 -18.37
C VAL A 37 -11.21 9.51 -18.00
N ILE A 38 -11.39 8.19 -18.08
CA ILE A 38 -12.69 7.56 -17.81
C ILE A 38 -13.10 7.68 -16.34
N VAL A 39 -12.16 7.54 -15.39
CA VAL A 39 -12.45 7.72 -13.95
C VAL A 39 -12.76 9.18 -13.66
N SER A 40 -12.00 10.12 -14.24
CA SER A 40 -12.28 11.55 -14.09
C SER A 40 -13.67 11.90 -14.63
N ALA A 41 -14.03 11.40 -15.81
CA ALA A 41 -15.33 11.62 -16.39
C ALA A 41 -16.46 11.03 -15.53
N SER A 42 -16.29 9.82 -15.01
CA SER A 42 -17.26 9.19 -14.09
C SER A 42 -17.53 10.05 -12.84
N ILE A 43 -16.48 10.69 -12.30
CA ILE A 43 -16.62 11.63 -11.19
C ILE A 43 -17.44 12.85 -11.58
N PHE A 44 -17.16 13.46 -12.74
CA PHE A 44 -17.88 14.66 -13.21
C PHE A 44 -19.33 14.36 -13.62
N ASP A 45 -19.61 13.14 -14.05
CA ASP A 45 -20.95 12.62 -14.31
C ASP A 45 -21.71 12.25 -13.01
N ARG A 46 -21.13 12.51 -11.83
CA ARG A 46 -21.69 12.19 -10.50
C ARG A 46 -22.03 10.72 -10.35
N ASN A 47 -21.19 9.86 -10.91
CA ASN A 47 -21.38 8.42 -10.90
C ASN A 47 -20.48 7.71 -9.88
N THR A 48 -20.05 8.42 -8.84
CA THR A 48 -19.24 7.88 -7.72
C THR A 48 -19.79 8.39 -6.39
N LYS A 49 -19.61 7.61 -5.32
CA LYS A 49 -20.27 7.87 -4.02
C LYS A 49 -20.04 9.28 -3.50
N VAL A 50 -18.79 9.73 -3.51
CA VAL A 50 -18.44 11.06 -3.02
C VAL A 50 -18.93 12.16 -3.97
N ALA A 51 -18.90 11.92 -5.29
CA ALA A 51 -19.36 12.89 -6.27
C ALA A 51 -20.88 13.06 -6.25
N GLU A 52 -21.63 11.99 -5.98
CA GLU A 52 -23.08 12.00 -5.80
C GLU A 52 -23.48 12.71 -4.49
N ALA A 53 -22.83 12.35 -3.37
CA ALA A 53 -23.14 12.91 -2.06
C ALA A 53 -22.67 14.37 -1.87
N SER A 54 -21.75 14.84 -2.72
CA SER A 54 -21.16 16.18 -2.59
C SER A 54 -21.02 16.88 -3.95
N HIS A 55 -19.85 17.49 -4.22
CA HIS A 55 -19.54 18.15 -5.48
C HIS A 55 -18.45 17.36 -6.22
N PRO A 56 -18.58 17.07 -7.53
CA PRO A 56 -17.59 16.34 -8.31
C PRO A 56 -16.16 16.84 -8.18
N ALA A 57 -15.97 18.16 -8.16
CA ALA A 57 -14.64 18.75 -7.96
C ALA A 57 -14.00 18.38 -6.61
N VAL A 58 -14.81 18.20 -5.56
CA VAL A 58 -14.32 17.75 -4.24
C VAL A 58 -13.86 16.30 -4.32
N ALA A 59 -14.68 15.41 -4.90
CA ALA A 59 -14.30 14.01 -5.12
C ALA A 59 -13.03 13.88 -5.98
N TYR A 60 -12.91 14.69 -7.02
CA TYR A 60 -11.74 14.73 -7.90
C TYR A 60 -10.47 15.17 -7.17
N VAL A 61 -10.54 16.26 -6.39
CA VAL A 61 -9.40 16.75 -5.60
C VAL A 61 -9.00 15.73 -4.54
N ILE A 62 -9.96 15.15 -3.83
CA ILE A 62 -9.68 14.12 -2.82
C ILE A 62 -9.01 12.91 -3.47
N LEU A 63 -9.48 12.44 -4.63
CA LEU A 63 -8.87 11.31 -5.33
C LEU A 63 -7.38 11.56 -5.61
N TRP A 64 -7.02 12.71 -6.17
CA TRP A 64 -5.62 13.04 -6.45
C TRP A 64 -4.78 13.21 -5.18
N LEU A 65 -5.31 13.83 -4.14
CA LEU A 65 -4.62 13.94 -2.85
C LEU A 65 -4.33 12.56 -2.26
N VAL A 66 -5.30 11.64 -2.34
CA VAL A 66 -5.16 10.27 -1.86
C VAL A 66 -4.15 9.49 -2.70
N LEU A 67 -4.15 9.62 -4.03
CA LEU A 67 -3.16 8.97 -4.90
C LEU A 67 -1.74 9.49 -4.64
N ILE A 68 -1.56 10.81 -4.44
CA ILE A 68 -0.27 11.40 -4.10
C ILE A 68 0.20 10.94 -2.73
N TRP A 69 -0.72 10.84 -1.76
CA TRP A 69 -0.37 10.36 -0.43
C TRP A 69 -0.03 8.86 -0.45
N LEU A 70 -0.80 8.04 -1.18
CA LEU A 70 -0.51 6.63 -1.37
C LEU A 70 0.86 6.43 -2.01
N SER A 71 1.22 7.26 -3.00
CA SER A 71 2.56 7.30 -3.60
C SER A 71 3.64 7.49 -2.54
N MET A 72 3.50 8.53 -1.69
CA MET A 72 4.46 8.78 -0.62
C MET A 72 4.54 7.65 0.39
N VAL A 73 3.40 7.04 0.74
CA VAL A 73 3.38 5.86 1.62
C VAL A 73 4.15 4.72 0.96
N GLU A 74 3.82 4.35 -0.26
CA GLU A 74 4.41 3.22 -0.98
C GLU A 74 5.91 3.36 -1.25
N GLY A 75 6.33 4.47 -1.85
CA GLY A 75 7.75 4.76 -2.07
C GLY A 75 8.52 4.98 -0.75
N GLY A 76 7.85 5.52 0.26
CA GLY A 76 8.37 5.64 1.62
C GLY A 76 8.71 4.28 2.24
N GLN A 77 7.97 3.20 1.94
CA GLN A 77 8.34 1.84 2.41
C GLN A 77 9.69 1.43 1.86
N ALA A 78 9.81 1.50 0.53
CA ALA A 78 10.94 0.96 -0.19
C ALA A 78 12.22 1.66 0.29
N SER A 79 12.11 2.95 0.58
CA SER A 79 13.18 3.74 1.16
C SER A 79 13.45 3.38 2.62
N LEU A 80 12.44 3.37 3.51
CA LEU A 80 12.66 3.17 4.95
C LEU A 80 13.02 1.73 5.34
N VAL A 81 12.66 0.74 4.54
CA VAL A 81 13.14 -0.65 4.69
C VAL A 81 14.54 -0.81 4.11
N GLY A 82 14.89 -0.05 3.07
CA GLY A 82 16.16 -0.19 2.36
C GLY A 82 17.33 0.64 2.91
N LEU A 83 17.05 1.74 3.62
CA LEU A 83 18.05 2.65 4.19
C LEU A 83 18.72 2.22 5.52
N PRO A 84 18.14 1.36 6.40
CA PRO A 84 18.75 1.01 7.69
C PRO A 84 20.21 0.50 7.63
N PRO A 85 20.65 -0.26 6.62
CA PRO A 85 22.04 -0.73 6.52
C PRO A 85 23.08 0.38 6.23
N ILE A 86 22.66 1.57 5.80
CA ILE A 86 23.56 2.65 5.37
C ILE A 86 23.93 3.53 6.56
N ASP A 87 25.23 3.85 6.71
CA ASP A 87 25.69 4.77 7.76
C ASP A 87 25.03 6.15 7.61
N MET A 88 24.31 6.55 8.66
CA MET A 88 23.58 7.80 8.73
C MET A 88 24.46 9.05 8.68
N ASN A 89 25.74 8.93 9.04
CA ASN A 89 26.68 10.06 9.03
C ASN A 89 26.96 10.54 7.59
N LEU A 90 26.86 9.66 6.60
CA LEU A 90 27.17 9.96 5.19
C LEU A 90 26.23 11.00 4.56
N TYR A 91 25.00 11.10 5.06
CA TYR A 91 23.97 11.97 4.48
C TYR A 91 23.33 12.93 5.47
N LYS A 92 23.95 13.10 6.65
CA LYS A 92 23.45 13.96 7.73
C LYS A 92 23.25 15.41 7.27
N ASP A 93 24.21 15.96 6.54
CA ASP A 93 24.19 17.36 6.11
C ASP A 93 23.51 17.55 4.75
N SER A 94 23.57 16.55 3.87
CA SER A 94 22.95 16.60 2.55
C SER A 94 21.45 16.30 2.57
N HIS A 95 21.00 15.38 3.43
CA HIS A 95 19.61 14.90 3.49
C HIS A 95 19.07 14.96 4.93
N VAL A 96 18.95 16.18 5.44
CA VAL A 96 18.57 16.46 6.84
C VAL A 96 17.25 15.80 7.25
N THR A 97 16.24 15.79 6.38
CA THR A 97 14.93 15.23 6.71
C THR A 97 14.98 13.70 6.71
N ALA A 98 15.65 13.10 5.72
CA ALA A 98 15.89 11.67 5.70
C ALA A 98 16.66 11.21 6.94
N HIS A 99 17.71 11.94 7.32
CA HIS A 99 18.48 11.67 8.54
C HIS A 99 17.62 11.71 9.81
N LYS A 100 16.72 12.70 9.93
CA LYS A 100 15.77 12.78 11.06
C LYS A 100 14.84 11.56 11.13
N ILE A 101 14.30 11.12 9.99
CA ILE A 101 13.44 9.93 9.94
C ILE A 101 14.25 8.69 10.30
N MET A 102 15.41 8.50 9.66
CA MET A 102 16.27 7.33 9.88
C MET A 102 16.79 7.23 11.31
N LYS A 103 17.05 8.35 11.99
CA LYS A 103 17.39 8.35 13.41
C LYS A 103 16.31 7.68 14.27
N VAL A 104 15.05 7.95 13.97
CA VAL A 104 13.93 7.36 14.70
C VAL A 104 13.74 5.90 14.29
N VAL A 105 13.77 5.61 12.99
CA VAL A 105 13.57 4.26 12.44
C VAL A 105 14.62 3.27 12.94
N ASN A 106 15.89 3.68 12.98
CA ASN A 106 17.00 2.82 13.42
C ASN A 106 17.08 2.66 14.95
N THR A 107 16.25 3.38 15.71
CA THR A 107 16.20 3.25 17.17
C THR A 107 15.16 2.21 17.58
N GLY A 108 15.58 1.16 18.29
CA GLY A 108 14.66 0.16 18.83
C GLY A 108 13.89 -0.59 17.75
N ASP A 109 12.64 -0.92 18.05
CA ASP A 109 11.72 -1.63 17.13
C ASP A 109 10.83 -0.65 16.33
N ASN A 110 11.28 0.59 16.13
CA ASN A 110 10.45 1.64 15.51
C ASN A 110 10.20 1.39 14.01
N LEU A 111 11.07 0.68 13.31
CA LEU A 111 10.81 0.26 11.93
C LEU A 111 9.57 -0.64 11.86
N ASP A 112 9.48 -1.65 12.73
CA ASP A 112 8.35 -2.57 12.79
C ASP A 112 7.05 -1.85 13.16
N ARG A 113 7.12 -0.93 14.14
CA ARG A 113 5.99 -0.05 14.50
C ARG A 113 5.52 0.80 13.33
N TYR A 114 6.47 1.38 12.59
CA TYR A 114 6.16 2.15 11.39
C TYR A 114 5.46 1.28 10.33
N LEU A 115 5.99 0.09 10.04
CA LEU A 115 5.41 -0.84 9.05
C LEU A 115 3.96 -1.20 9.41
N MET A 116 3.69 -1.44 10.70
CA MET A 116 2.34 -1.69 11.20
C MET A 116 1.39 -0.52 10.95
N GLY A 117 1.72 0.67 11.46
CA GLY A 117 0.84 1.84 11.33
C GLY A 117 0.64 2.29 9.89
N ARG A 118 1.69 2.15 9.07
CA ARG A 118 1.64 2.46 7.63
C ARG A 118 0.71 1.51 6.87
N GLN A 119 0.63 0.22 7.19
CA GLN A 119 -0.26 -0.70 6.47
C GLN A 119 -1.73 -0.28 6.59
N PHE A 120 -2.15 0.16 7.77
CA PHE A 120 -3.50 0.71 7.93
C PHE A 120 -3.71 1.97 7.10
N MET A 121 -2.72 2.84 7.01
CA MET A 121 -2.79 4.03 6.16
C MET A 121 -2.94 3.67 4.67
N VAL A 122 -2.24 2.64 4.18
CA VAL A 122 -2.44 2.12 2.82
C VAL A 122 -3.90 1.71 2.60
N LEU A 123 -4.45 0.90 3.52
CA LEU A 123 -5.84 0.43 3.41
C LEU A 123 -6.86 1.57 3.52
N ALA A 124 -6.64 2.54 4.42
CA ALA A 124 -7.51 3.70 4.58
C ALA A 124 -7.50 4.60 3.33
N LEU A 125 -6.32 4.82 2.73
CA LEU A 125 -6.19 5.59 1.50
C LEU A 125 -6.89 4.88 0.32
N VAL A 126 -6.63 3.58 0.12
CA VAL A 126 -7.29 2.79 -0.93
C VAL A 126 -8.81 2.75 -0.72
N PHE A 127 -9.29 2.75 0.53
CA PHE A 127 -10.71 2.85 0.83
C PHE A 127 -11.30 4.19 0.38
N VAL A 128 -10.69 5.32 0.76
CA VAL A 128 -11.17 6.66 0.36
C VAL A 128 -11.08 6.86 -1.15
N GLU A 129 -10.01 6.38 -1.77
CA GLU A 129 -9.83 6.35 -3.22
C GLU A 129 -10.99 5.63 -3.92
N ASN A 130 -11.35 4.42 -3.45
CA ASN A 130 -12.48 3.67 -3.99
C ASN A 130 -13.80 4.43 -3.82
N LEU A 131 -14.03 5.11 -2.69
CA LEU A 131 -15.23 5.95 -2.53
C LEU A 131 -15.28 7.12 -3.52
N CYS A 132 -14.12 7.64 -3.96
CA CYS A 132 -14.04 8.76 -4.89
C CYS A 132 -14.08 8.33 -6.35
N GLY A 133 -13.44 7.22 -6.70
CA GLY A 133 -13.17 6.81 -8.09
C GLY A 133 -13.90 5.55 -8.55
N HIS A 134 -14.46 4.73 -7.66
CA HIS A 134 -15.27 3.59 -8.07
C HIS A 134 -16.65 4.05 -8.54
N THR A 135 -17.12 3.45 -9.62
CA THR A 135 -18.38 3.83 -10.27
C THR A 135 -19.55 3.10 -9.61
N ASP A 136 -20.61 3.82 -9.27
CA ASP A 136 -21.78 3.23 -8.60
C ASP A 136 -22.79 2.62 -9.58
N ASP A 137 -23.00 3.26 -10.74
CA ASP A 137 -23.91 2.77 -11.79
C ASP A 137 -23.15 2.57 -13.11
N SER A 138 -22.79 1.32 -13.38
CA SER A 138 -22.05 0.93 -14.57
C SER A 138 -22.87 0.89 -15.86
N THR A 139 -24.19 1.02 -15.76
CA THR A 139 -25.07 1.07 -16.94
C THR A 139 -25.08 2.43 -17.62
N ARG A 140 -24.58 3.47 -16.93
CA ARG A 140 -24.44 4.81 -17.49
C ARG A 140 -23.30 4.87 -18.50
N SER A 141 -23.58 5.45 -19.66
CA SER A 141 -22.55 5.69 -20.66
C SER A 141 -21.71 6.90 -20.25
N VAL A 142 -20.52 6.65 -19.70
CA VAL A 142 -19.49 7.67 -19.50
C VAL A 142 -18.84 8.01 -20.84
N LEU A 143 -18.75 9.29 -21.18
CA LEU A 143 -18.16 9.82 -22.43
C LEU A 143 -18.75 9.27 -23.74
N GLY A 144 -19.96 8.72 -23.72
CA GLY A 144 -20.57 8.09 -24.92
C GLY A 144 -19.84 6.82 -25.37
N LEU A 145 -19.00 6.24 -24.51
CA LEU A 145 -18.26 5.01 -24.82
C LEU A 145 -19.21 3.81 -24.97
N PRO A 146 -18.83 2.82 -25.80
CA PRO A 146 -19.59 1.58 -25.93
C PRO A 146 -19.77 0.89 -24.57
N ILE A 147 -20.96 0.34 -24.32
CA ILE A 147 -21.34 -0.28 -23.04
C ILE A 147 -20.34 -1.36 -22.60
N TRP A 148 -19.77 -2.12 -23.53
CA TRP A 148 -18.80 -3.17 -23.19
C TRP A 148 -17.49 -2.63 -22.60
N VAL A 149 -17.06 -1.41 -22.97
CA VAL A 149 -15.86 -0.76 -22.42
C VAL A 149 -16.14 -0.32 -20.98
N ASN A 150 -17.30 0.29 -20.76
CA ASN A 150 -17.75 0.68 -19.42
C ASN A 150 -17.89 -0.54 -18.52
N LYS A 151 -18.44 -1.64 -19.05
CA LYS A 151 -18.53 -2.91 -18.34
C LYS A 151 -17.16 -3.42 -17.87
N ILE A 152 -16.18 -3.46 -18.78
CA ILE A 152 -14.85 -3.99 -18.43
C ILE A 152 -14.14 -3.09 -17.42
N PHE A 153 -14.19 -1.76 -17.53
CA PHE A 153 -13.39 -0.88 -16.68
C PHE A 153 -14.11 -0.42 -15.40
N PHE A 154 -15.43 -0.33 -15.41
CA PHE A 154 -16.23 0.13 -14.27
C PHE A 154 -16.83 -1.02 -13.46
N ASP A 155 -17.49 -2.03 -14.07
CA ASP A 155 -18.05 -3.16 -13.28
C ASP A 155 -16.97 -3.89 -12.49
N THR A 156 -15.79 -4.03 -13.09
CA THR A 156 -14.69 -4.77 -12.47
C THR A 156 -13.83 -3.88 -11.56
N GLY A 157 -14.01 -2.56 -11.60
CA GLY A 157 -13.13 -1.60 -10.95
C GLY A 157 -11.72 -1.47 -11.57
N LEU A 158 -11.48 -2.04 -12.76
CA LEU A 158 -10.15 -2.02 -13.39
C LEU A 158 -9.63 -0.61 -13.70
N GLY A 159 -10.50 0.37 -13.97
CA GLY A 159 -10.09 1.76 -14.24
C GLY A 159 -9.34 2.38 -13.07
N ILE A 160 -9.97 2.39 -11.89
CA ILE A 160 -9.35 2.90 -10.67
C ILE A 160 -8.16 2.03 -10.23
N PHE A 161 -8.25 0.70 -10.39
CA PHE A 161 -7.14 -0.22 -10.12
C PHE A 161 -5.87 0.14 -10.91
N PHE A 162 -5.96 0.37 -12.21
CA PHE A 162 -4.80 0.72 -13.03
C PHE A 162 -4.23 2.10 -12.65
N MET A 163 -5.09 3.09 -12.38
CA MET A 163 -4.63 4.38 -11.88
C MET A 163 -3.83 4.22 -10.59
N THR A 164 -4.36 3.47 -9.63
CA THR A 164 -3.77 3.27 -8.31
C THR A 164 -2.49 2.46 -8.37
N ALA A 165 -2.49 1.38 -9.13
CA ALA A 165 -1.30 0.57 -9.35
C ALA A 165 -0.19 1.40 -10.00
N MET A 166 -0.49 2.18 -11.04
CA MET A 166 0.55 2.86 -11.81
C MET A 166 1.00 4.19 -11.19
N ILE A 167 0.07 5.02 -10.71
CA ILE A 167 0.35 6.34 -10.12
C ILE A 167 0.64 6.21 -8.62
N GLY A 168 -0.25 5.53 -7.90
CA GLY A 168 -0.23 5.46 -6.44
C GLY A 168 0.79 4.48 -5.85
N LYS A 169 1.09 3.37 -6.54
CA LYS A 169 1.96 2.32 -5.97
C LYS A 169 3.28 2.13 -6.73
N ILE A 170 3.22 1.61 -7.95
CA ILE A 170 4.37 1.06 -8.67
C ILE A 170 5.37 2.16 -9.05
N SER A 171 4.92 3.30 -9.60
CA SER A 171 5.82 4.40 -9.96
C SER A 171 6.61 4.90 -8.75
N ALA A 172 5.96 5.01 -7.59
CA ALA A 172 6.57 5.42 -6.34
C ALA A 172 7.66 4.44 -5.89
N GLN A 173 7.36 3.15 -5.89
CA GLN A 173 8.31 2.10 -5.48
C GLN A 173 9.51 2.01 -6.42
N VAL A 174 9.29 2.13 -7.74
CA VAL A 174 10.38 2.12 -8.72
C VAL A 174 11.30 3.34 -8.53
N ASN A 175 10.73 4.53 -8.36
CA ASN A 175 11.53 5.74 -8.10
C ASN A 175 12.28 5.63 -6.78
N ALA A 176 11.59 5.26 -5.69
CA ALA A 176 12.19 5.07 -4.38
C ALA A 176 13.32 4.04 -4.39
N SER A 177 13.20 2.94 -5.15
CA SER A 177 14.25 1.92 -5.23
C SER A 177 15.58 2.44 -5.80
N ARG A 178 15.54 3.50 -6.62
CA ARG A 178 16.72 4.14 -7.22
C ARG A 178 17.25 5.32 -6.42
N CYS A 179 16.36 6.15 -5.88
CA CYS A 179 16.71 7.37 -5.15
C CYS A 179 16.09 7.41 -3.74
N MET A 180 16.36 6.37 -2.94
CA MET A 180 15.76 6.19 -1.60
C MET A 180 15.92 7.43 -0.70
N LEU A 181 17.13 8.01 -0.64
CA LEU A 181 17.42 9.18 0.19
C LEU A 181 16.65 10.41 -0.29
N ASP A 182 16.71 10.73 -1.59
CA ASP A 182 16.01 11.88 -2.16
C ASP A 182 14.49 11.75 -1.98
N TYR A 183 13.96 10.54 -2.14
CA TYR A 183 12.53 10.26 -2.05
C TYR A 183 11.96 10.57 -0.66
N VAL A 184 12.71 10.28 0.41
CA VAL A 184 12.26 10.56 1.80
C VAL A 184 12.78 11.86 2.39
N ASN A 185 13.64 12.59 1.66
CA ASN A 185 14.20 13.86 2.13
C ASN A 185 13.27 15.05 1.87
N ASN A 186 12.02 14.97 2.32
CA ASN A 186 11.06 16.06 2.22
C ASN A 186 10.07 16.06 3.39
N TRP A 187 9.42 17.20 3.62
CA TRP A 187 8.49 17.37 4.74
C TRP A 187 7.25 16.49 4.63
N PHE A 188 6.82 16.14 3.42
CA PHE A 188 5.66 15.28 3.21
C PHE A 188 5.94 13.83 3.62
N ALA A 189 7.14 13.33 3.35
CA ALA A 189 7.63 12.04 3.85
C ALA A 189 7.70 12.04 5.38
N TYR A 190 8.23 13.11 5.98
CA TYR A 190 8.28 13.25 7.44
C TYR A 190 6.88 13.29 8.06
N PHE A 191 5.95 14.05 7.48
CA PHE A 191 4.55 14.09 7.90
C PHE A 191 3.92 12.69 7.84
N THR A 192 4.06 12.01 6.70
CA THR A 192 3.52 10.65 6.49
C THR A 192 4.09 9.65 7.49
N PHE A 193 5.40 9.72 7.77
CA PHE A 193 6.06 8.92 8.79
C PHE A 193 5.46 9.15 10.19
N GLN A 194 5.21 10.42 10.55
CA GLN A 194 4.65 10.75 11.86
C GLN A 194 3.19 10.31 11.98
N VAL A 195 2.40 10.40 10.91
CA VAL A 195 1.03 9.87 10.86
C VAL A 195 1.03 8.36 11.06
N ALA A 196 1.91 7.61 10.38
CA ALA A 196 2.03 6.17 10.57
C ALA A 196 2.34 5.81 12.04
N ARG A 197 3.23 6.55 12.69
CA ARG A 197 3.54 6.36 14.11
C ARG A 197 2.37 6.68 15.03
N LEU A 198 1.59 7.73 14.72
CA LEU A 198 0.39 8.06 15.48
C LEU A 198 -0.67 6.95 15.36
N ILE A 199 -0.82 6.38 14.17
CA ILE A 199 -1.72 5.24 13.94
C ILE A 199 -1.27 4.01 14.74
N GLU A 200 0.02 3.67 14.74
CA GLU A 200 0.52 2.58 15.60
C GLU A 200 0.25 2.87 17.08
N PHE A 201 0.53 4.11 17.52
CA PHE A 201 0.30 4.51 18.90
C PHE A 201 -1.15 4.34 19.35
N SER A 202 -2.12 4.60 18.46
CA SER A 202 -3.56 4.42 18.74
C SER A 202 -3.93 3.01 19.20
N GLY A 203 -3.15 2.00 18.81
CA GLY A 203 -3.37 0.61 19.20
C GLY A 203 -4.36 -0.16 18.35
N LEU A 204 -4.91 0.42 17.28
CA LEU A 204 -5.94 -0.22 16.44
C LEU A 204 -5.48 -1.53 15.80
N LEU A 205 -4.17 -1.73 15.62
CA LEU A 205 -3.57 -2.89 14.94
C LEU A 205 -2.82 -3.83 15.89
N HIS A 206 -2.95 -3.63 17.20
CA HIS A 206 -2.11 -4.33 18.19
C HIS A 206 -2.33 -5.85 18.24
N CYS A 207 -3.46 -6.37 17.75
CA CYS A 207 -3.73 -7.79 17.64
C CYS A 207 -2.68 -8.54 16.78
N CYS A 208 -1.94 -7.84 15.92
CA CYS A 208 -0.87 -8.42 15.11
C CYS A 208 0.39 -8.77 15.94
N TYR A 209 0.65 -8.11 17.06
CA TYR A 209 1.82 -8.40 17.90
C TYR A 209 1.73 -9.80 18.56
N PRO A 210 0.60 -10.21 19.18
CA PRO A 210 0.44 -11.59 19.64
C PRO A 210 0.59 -12.62 18.51
N VAL A 211 0.07 -12.32 17.31
CA VAL A 211 0.24 -13.19 16.14
C VAL A 211 1.72 -13.34 15.81
N GLN A 212 2.48 -12.24 15.77
CA GLN A 212 3.93 -12.26 15.58
C GLN A 212 4.65 -13.09 16.65
N MET A 213 4.27 -12.95 17.93
CA MET A 213 4.84 -13.73 19.04
C MET A 213 4.56 -15.24 18.89
N ILE A 214 3.35 -15.60 18.46
CA ILE A 214 2.99 -16.99 18.17
C ILE A 214 3.85 -17.53 17.02
N PHE A 215 3.94 -16.78 15.92
CA PHE A 215 4.76 -17.18 14.76
C PHE A 215 6.24 -17.36 15.14
N ALA A 216 6.81 -16.44 15.91
CA ALA A 216 8.19 -16.54 16.39
C ALA A 216 8.43 -17.78 17.27
N LYS A 217 7.45 -18.11 18.13
CA LYS A 217 7.50 -19.32 18.95
C LYS A 217 7.42 -20.58 18.08
N LEU A 218 6.59 -20.57 17.03
CA LEU A 218 6.43 -21.69 16.11
C LEU A 218 7.62 -21.87 15.16
N SER A 219 8.27 -20.78 14.75
CA SER A 219 9.46 -20.81 13.88
C SER A 219 10.75 -21.14 14.64
N GLY A 220 10.71 -21.20 15.98
CA GLY A 220 11.89 -21.44 16.81
C GLY A 220 12.88 -20.27 16.85
N GLN A 221 12.49 -19.08 16.38
CA GLN A 221 13.29 -17.86 16.42
C GLN A 221 12.62 -16.85 17.36
N PRO A 222 13.04 -16.75 18.63
CA PRO A 222 12.44 -15.81 19.57
C PRO A 222 12.62 -14.37 19.09
N LEU A 223 11.59 -13.53 19.28
CA LEU A 223 11.66 -12.11 18.95
C LEU A 223 12.66 -11.42 19.88
N GLU A 224 13.83 -11.07 19.36
CA GLU A 224 14.79 -10.20 20.04
C GLU A 224 14.38 -8.75 19.84
N SER A 225 13.66 -8.19 20.81
CA SER A 225 13.33 -6.77 20.83
C SER A 225 14.60 -5.95 21.09
N LYS A 226 14.78 -4.88 20.32
CA LYS A 226 15.86 -3.91 20.53
C LYS A 226 15.52 -2.88 21.60
N ASP A 227 14.29 -2.89 22.11
CA ASP A 227 13.82 -1.98 23.15
C ASP A 227 14.10 -2.50 24.56
N ALA A 228 14.16 -1.57 25.52
CA ALA A 228 14.25 -1.92 26.93
C ALA A 228 13.01 -2.71 27.41
N PRO A 229 13.15 -3.56 28.43
CA PRO A 229 12.02 -4.29 29.01
C PRO A 229 10.87 -3.35 29.40
N ARG A 230 9.65 -3.71 29.00
CA ARG A 230 8.46 -2.90 29.31
C ARG A 230 8.25 -2.81 30.82
N THR A 231 8.00 -1.61 31.32
CA THR A 231 7.52 -1.41 32.70
C THR A 231 6.13 -2.03 32.89
N THR A 232 5.71 -2.23 34.14
CA THR A 232 4.38 -2.78 34.46
C THR A 232 3.26 -1.97 33.82
N ASN A 233 3.32 -0.64 33.90
CA ASN A 233 2.32 0.25 33.31
C ASN A 233 2.30 0.16 31.78
N GLN A 234 3.47 0.10 31.13
CA GLN A 234 3.57 -0.08 29.68
C GLN A 234 3.05 -1.45 29.22
N THR A 235 3.24 -2.49 30.04
CA THR A 235 2.75 -3.83 29.77
C THR A 235 1.22 -3.88 29.83
N ILE A 236 0.63 -3.29 30.87
CA ILE A 236 -0.84 -3.17 30.98
C ILE A 236 -1.40 -2.38 29.79
N PHE A 237 -0.81 -1.23 29.47
CA PHE A 237 -1.24 -0.40 28.34
C PHE A 237 -1.10 -1.12 26.99
N PHE A 238 -0.05 -1.93 26.82
CA PHE A 238 0.13 -2.77 25.63
C PHE A 238 -0.99 -3.80 25.50
N TRP A 239 -1.26 -4.59 26.54
CA TRP A 239 -2.29 -5.63 26.51
C TRP A 239 -3.71 -5.08 26.40
N PHE A 240 -3.98 -3.90 26.98
CA PHE A 240 -5.24 -3.20 26.78
C PHE A 240 -5.49 -2.89 25.29
N ARG A 241 -4.48 -2.34 24.58
CA ARG A 241 -4.56 -2.06 23.14
C ARG A 241 -4.72 -3.35 22.32
N VAL A 242 -4.05 -4.43 22.72
CA VAL A 242 -4.22 -5.77 22.12
C VAL A 242 -5.66 -6.27 22.27
N LEU A 243 -6.25 -6.14 23.46
CA LEU A 243 -7.63 -6.55 23.70
C LEU A 243 -8.60 -5.73 22.85
N MET A 244 -8.46 -4.40 22.86
CA MET A 244 -9.29 -3.48 22.09
C MET A 244 -9.26 -3.80 20.59
N SER A 245 -8.06 -3.92 20.00
CA SER A 245 -7.91 -4.26 18.57
C SER A 245 -8.46 -5.64 18.23
N THR A 246 -8.29 -6.63 19.12
CA THR A 246 -8.88 -7.97 18.93
C THR A 246 -10.40 -7.93 18.91
N VAL A 247 -11.03 -7.13 19.78
CA VAL A 247 -12.50 -6.95 19.81
C VAL A 247 -12.98 -6.28 18.53
N ILE A 248 -12.30 -5.21 18.08
CA ILE A 248 -12.64 -4.54 16.81
C ILE A 248 -12.51 -5.50 15.62
N LEU A 249 -11.45 -6.31 15.58
CA LEU A 249 -11.25 -7.31 14.54
C LEU A 249 -12.37 -8.34 14.55
N ALA A 250 -12.71 -8.91 15.71
CA ALA A 250 -13.78 -9.90 15.84
C ALA A 250 -15.14 -9.35 15.40
N PHE A 251 -15.45 -8.10 15.78
CA PHE A 251 -16.67 -7.42 15.34
C PHE A 251 -16.67 -7.18 13.82
N SER A 252 -15.60 -6.61 13.28
CA SER A 252 -15.48 -6.33 11.83
C SER A 252 -15.58 -7.60 11.00
N PHE A 253 -14.99 -8.69 11.49
CA PHE A 253 -15.05 -10.00 10.87
C PHE A 253 -16.48 -10.57 10.89
N ALA A 254 -17.19 -10.47 12.01
CA ALA A 254 -18.59 -10.89 12.12
C ALA A 254 -19.49 -10.10 11.16
N VAL A 255 -19.31 -8.78 11.06
CA VAL A 255 -20.06 -7.93 10.11
C VAL A 255 -19.74 -8.32 8.67
N THR A 256 -18.48 -8.55 8.32
CA THR A 256 -18.06 -8.93 6.96
C THR A 256 -18.63 -10.29 6.56
N LEU A 257 -18.55 -11.30 7.44
CA LEU A 257 -19.14 -12.62 7.17
C LEU A 257 -20.66 -12.53 7.06
N SER A 258 -21.32 -11.74 7.92
CA SER A 258 -22.76 -11.51 7.84
C SER A 258 -23.15 -10.87 6.51
N ALA A 259 -22.39 -9.89 6.03
CA ALA A 259 -22.62 -9.25 4.73
C ALA A 259 -22.41 -10.24 3.56
N LEU A 260 -21.39 -11.10 3.63
CA LEU A 260 -21.13 -12.13 2.61
C LEU A 260 -22.27 -13.15 2.54
N PHE A 261 -22.77 -13.63 3.69
CA PHE A 261 -23.89 -14.58 3.73
C PHE A 261 -25.23 -13.96 3.33
N GLN A 262 -25.38 -12.64 3.50
CA GLN A 262 -26.57 -11.90 3.08
C GLN A 262 -26.48 -11.33 1.66
N GLU A 263 -25.44 -11.68 0.90
CA GLU A 263 -25.22 -11.20 -0.47
C GLU A 263 -25.21 -9.66 -0.58
N LYS A 264 -24.77 -8.98 0.49
CA LYS A 264 -24.66 -7.51 0.57
C LYS A 264 -23.29 -6.98 0.14
N THR A 265 -22.48 -7.82 -0.50
CA THR A 265 -21.14 -7.47 -0.98
C THR A 265 -21.14 -7.31 -2.49
N THR A 266 -20.10 -6.68 -3.01
CA THR A 266 -19.89 -6.49 -4.46
C THR A 266 -19.40 -7.77 -5.16
N MET A 267 -19.76 -8.95 -4.66
CA MET A 267 -19.35 -10.21 -5.28
C MET A 267 -20.19 -10.50 -6.52
N TRP A 268 -19.62 -11.18 -7.50
CA TRP A 268 -20.28 -11.47 -8.77
C TRP A 268 -21.63 -12.15 -8.56
N GLU A 269 -22.64 -11.66 -9.30
CA GLU A 269 -23.96 -12.26 -9.32
C GLU A 269 -23.88 -13.74 -9.71
N GLY A 270 -24.57 -14.59 -8.95
CA GLY A 270 -24.62 -16.03 -9.18
C GLY A 270 -23.55 -16.85 -8.47
N VAL A 271 -22.63 -16.23 -7.71
CA VAL A 271 -21.69 -16.96 -6.84
C VAL A 271 -22.38 -17.33 -5.52
N PRO A 272 -22.49 -18.62 -5.16
CA PRO A 272 -23.12 -19.03 -3.91
C PRO A 272 -22.40 -18.42 -2.69
N PRO A 273 -23.12 -18.04 -1.61
CA PRO A 273 -22.53 -17.38 -0.44
C PRO A 273 -21.35 -18.14 0.18
N VAL A 274 -21.42 -19.47 0.24
CA VAL A 274 -20.34 -20.32 0.76
C VAL A 274 -19.07 -20.19 -0.08
N VAL A 275 -19.20 -20.11 -1.41
CA VAL A 275 -18.07 -19.92 -2.32
C VAL A 275 -17.47 -18.53 -2.13
N SER A 276 -18.29 -17.50 -1.96
CA SER A 276 -17.83 -16.13 -1.66
C SER A 276 -17.00 -16.06 -0.39
N VAL A 277 -17.39 -16.80 0.67
CA VAL A 277 -16.62 -16.88 1.92
C VAL A 277 -15.28 -17.60 1.71
N ILE A 278 -15.26 -18.72 0.97
CA ILE A 278 -14.03 -19.44 0.66
C ILE A 278 -13.07 -18.54 -0.14
N LEU A 279 -13.58 -17.85 -1.16
CA LEU A 279 -12.80 -16.91 -1.97
C LEU A 279 -12.28 -15.74 -1.13
N PHE A 280 -13.08 -15.21 -0.19
CA PHE A 280 -12.65 -14.15 0.71
C PHE A 280 -11.40 -14.54 1.52
N PHE A 281 -11.40 -15.73 2.15
CA PHE A 281 -10.21 -16.19 2.87
C PHE A 281 -9.03 -16.48 1.95
N ALA A 282 -9.28 -17.08 0.79
CA ALA A 282 -8.23 -17.36 -0.18
C ALA A 282 -7.55 -16.06 -0.66
N PHE A 283 -8.32 -15.05 -1.03
CA PHE A 283 -7.77 -13.76 -1.47
C PHE A 283 -7.11 -13.00 -0.33
N MET A 284 -7.66 -12.99 0.89
CA MET A 284 -6.97 -12.39 2.04
C MET A 284 -5.61 -13.05 2.31
N ALA A 285 -5.53 -14.38 2.20
CA ALA A 285 -4.26 -15.10 2.37
C ALA A 285 -3.25 -14.72 1.27
N VAL A 286 -3.69 -14.65 0.01
CA VAL A 286 -2.84 -14.24 -1.11
C VAL A 286 -2.35 -12.80 -0.95
N VAL A 287 -3.25 -11.86 -0.64
CA VAL A 287 -2.89 -10.45 -0.46
C VAL A 287 -1.93 -10.28 0.72
N GLY A 288 -2.21 -10.93 1.86
CA GLY A 288 -1.32 -10.90 3.02
C GLY A 288 0.07 -11.47 2.72
N MET A 289 0.15 -12.53 1.92
CA MET A 289 1.41 -13.11 1.47
C MET A 289 2.18 -12.17 0.54
N LEU A 290 1.52 -11.54 -0.44
CA LEU A 290 2.16 -10.62 -1.38
C LEU A 290 2.76 -9.39 -0.68
N GLU A 291 2.01 -8.79 0.25
CA GLU A 291 2.48 -7.66 1.05
C GLU A 291 3.66 -8.07 1.96
N GLY A 292 3.57 -9.23 2.61
CA GLY A 292 4.65 -9.79 3.43
C GLY A 292 5.93 -10.07 2.61
N MET A 293 5.77 -10.65 1.42
CA MET A 293 6.87 -10.91 0.49
C MET A 293 7.53 -9.62 0.01
N GLN A 294 6.75 -8.58 -0.28
CA GLN A 294 7.30 -7.28 -0.70
C GLN A 294 8.27 -6.74 0.37
N ILE A 295 7.86 -6.72 1.64
CA ILE A 295 8.71 -6.25 2.74
C ILE A 295 9.94 -7.16 2.90
N ALA A 296 9.74 -8.48 2.88
CA ALA A 296 10.83 -9.45 3.02
C ALA A 296 11.87 -9.32 1.91
N PHE A 297 11.46 -9.14 0.66
CA PHE A 297 12.37 -8.96 -0.47
C PHE A 297 13.14 -7.65 -0.37
N PHE A 298 12.52 -6.55 0.05
CA PHE A 298 13.24 -5.29 0.29
C PHE A 298 14.28 -5.42 1.42
N ALA A 299 13.95 -6.14 2.49
CA ALA A 299 14.87 -6.37 3.59
C ALA A 299 16.06 -7.27 3.16
N VAL A 300 15.78 -8.36 2.44
CA VAL A 300 16.82 -9.33 2.01
C VAL A 300 17.71 -8.79 0.92
N ALA A 301 17.16 -8.06 -0.07
CA ALA A 301 17.94 -7.49 -1.18
C ALA A 301 19.00 -6.45 -0.75
N LYS A 302 19.00 -6.05 0.53
CA LYS A 302 19.96 -5.12 1.11
C LYS A 302 20.93 -5.77 2.10
N MET A 303 20.80 -7.08 2.33
CA MET A 303 21.79 -7.88 3.05
C MET A 303 22.88 -8.46 2.14
N SER A 304 22.67 -8.42 0.83
CA SER A 304 23.61 -8.81 -0.24
C SER A 304 24.38 -7.62 -0.79
#